data_AF-A0A6M0KYR7-F1
#
_entry.id   AF-A0A6M0KYR7-F1
#
_cell.length_a   1.000
_cell.length_b   1.000
_cell.length_c   1.000
_cell.angle_alpha   90.00
_cell.angle_beta   90.00
_cell.angle_gamma   90.00
#
_symmetry.space_group_name_H-M   'P 1'
#
loop_
_entity.id
_entity.type
_entity.pdbx_description
1 polymer ?
#
loop_
_entity_poly.entity_id
_entity_poly.type
_entity_poly.pdbx_seq_one_letter_code
_entity_poly.pdbx_strand_id
1 'polypeptide(L)'
;MKKIVKKTIIITTTALFTACVPTQGPQPTKERPTMGTPIRTVQYGYPPRDYRSKIKNYFANRIKRADFANYTFSTPQRAYKRKGLAYGGDIAWRGWMVDVAIETESRTGRMQKSKPYMILFKNSVIVEDILGSEHKLLTKVKN
;
A
#
# COMPACT_ATOMS: atom_id res chain seq x y z
N MET A 1 -6.04 -41.62 -67.30
CA MET A 1 -6.65 -42.82 -66.68
C MET A 1 -6.44 -42.78 -65.17
N LYS A 2 -7.53 -43.01 -64.45
CA LYS A 2 -7.78 -43.17 -63.00
C LYS A 2 -6.62 -43.03 -62.00
N LYS A 3 -6.71 -41.96 -61.19
CA LYS A 3 -6.04 -41.82 -59.88
C LYS A 3 -6.76 -42.70 -58.86
N ILE A 4 -6.03 -43.54 -58.12
CA ILE A 4 -6.52 -44.19 -56.90
C ILE A 4 -5.43 -44.00 -55.84
N VAL A 5 -5.62 -43.00 -54.98
CA VAL A 5 -4.77 -42.79 -53.81
C VAL A 5 -5.55 -43.31 -52.60
N LYS A 6 -4.98 -44.33 -51.96
CA LYS A 6 -5.52 -45.00 -50.77
C LYS A 6 -5.53 -44.02 -49.61
N LYS A 7 -6.70 -43.80 -49.01
CA LYS A 7 -6.88 -43.01 -47.78
C LYS A 7 -6.35 -43.81 -46.60
N THR A 8 -5.12 -43.51 -46.17
CA THR A 8 -4.60 -43.98 -44.88
C THR A 8 -4.93 -42.92 -43.83
N ILE A 9 -5.89 -43.25 -42.97
CA ILE A 9 -6.29 -42.46 -41.81
C ILE A 9 -5.24 -42.70 -40.72
N ILE A 10 -4.47 -41.68 -40.38
CA ILE A 10 -3.58 -41.70 -39.21
C ILE A 10 -4.27 -40.90 -38.12
N ILE A 11 -4.77 -41.60 -37.11
CA ILE A 11 -5.35 -41.03 -35.90
C ILE A 11 -4.17 -40.62 -35.01
N THR A 12 -3.82 -39.34 -35.06
CA THR A 12 -2.76 -38.78 -34.21
C THR A 12 -3.38 -38.36 -32.88
N THR A 13 -3.20 -39.21 -31.88
CA THR A 13 -3.62 -39.03 -30.48
C THR A 13 -2.96 -37.79 -29.87
N THR A 14 -3.71 -36.71 -29.69
CA THR A 14 -3.29 -35.53 -28.93
C THR A 14 -3.31 -35.85 -27.43
N ALA A 15 -2.15 -36.13 -26.86
CA ALA A 15 -1.96 -36.18 -25.41
C ALA A 15 -1.99 -34.74 -24.86
N LEU A 16 -3.14 -34.32 -24.32
CA LEU A 16 -3.25 -33.09 -23.54
C LEU A 16 -2.65 -33.34 -22.15
N PHE A 17 -1.39 -32.94 -21.95
CA PHE A 17 -0.84 -32.77 -20.62
C PHE A 17 -1.47 -31.52 -19.99
N THR A 18 -2.63 -31.67 -19.35
CA THR A 18 -3.16 -30.70 -18.41
C THR A 18 -2.27 -30.69 -17.18
N ALA A 19 -1.22 -29.88 -17.21
CA ALA A 19 -0.51 -29.49 -16.01
C ALA A 19 -1.46 -28.63 -15.15
N CYS A 20 -2.06 -29.24 -14.13
CA CYS A 20 -2.72 -28.52 -13.05
C CYS A 20 -1.64 -27.75 -12.27
N VAL A 21 -1.32 -26.54 -12.72
CA VAL A 21 -0.66 -25.57 -11.84
C VAL A 21 -1.68 -25.23 -10.75
N PRO A 22 -1.36 -25.37 -9.45
CA PRO A 22 -2.26 -24.88 -8.42
C PRO A 22 -2.37 -23.36 -8.55
N THR A 23 -3.44 -22.92 -9.21
CA THR A 23 -3.89 -21.54 -9.18
C THR A 23 -4.24 -21.22 -7.73
N GLN A 24 -3.29 -20.63 -7.00
CA GLN A 24 -3.61 -19.87 -5.80
C GLN A 24 -4.43 -18.67 -6.25
N GLY A 25 -5.76 -18.85 -6.31
CA GLY A 25 -6.67 -17.74 -6.42
C GLY A 25 -6.39 -16.73 -5.30
N PRO A 26 -6.64 -15.43 -5.53
CA PRO A 26 -6.50 -14.43 -4.47
C PRO A 26 -7.44 -14.82 -3.33
N GLN A 27 -6.88 -15.33 -2.23
CA GLN A 27 -7.64 -15.52 -1.00
C GLN A 27 -8.06 -14.13 -0.53
N PRO A 28 -9.37 -13.85 -0.35
CA PRO A 28 -9.77 -12.71 0.44
C PRO A 28 -9.42 -13.06 1.88
N THR A 29 -8.26 -12.60 2.35
CA THR A 29 -7.81 -12.78 3.73
C THR A 29 -8.74 -12.01 4.65
N LYS A 30 -9.86 -12.64 5.02
CA LYS A 30 -10.72 -12.20 6.11
C LYS A 30 -9.96 -12.55 7.39
N GLU A 31 -9.05 -11.67 7.79
CA GLU A 31 -8.26 -11.82 9.02
C GLU A 31 -9.21 -12.02 10.21
N ARG A 32 -9.29 -13.26 10.69
CA ARG A 32 -10.06 -13.62 11.89
C ARG A 32 -9.32 -13.05 13.11
N PRO A 33 -9.97 -12.26 13.98
CA PRO A 33 -9.28 -11.74 15.16
C PRO A 33 -8.88 -12.90 16.09
N THR A 34 -7.58 -13.07 16.31
CA THR A 34 -7.05 -14.04 17.28
C THR A 34 -7.42 -13.58 18.70
N MET A 35 -8.03 -14.47 19.49
CA MET A 35 -8.25 -14.30 20.94
C MET A 35 -6.92 -13.93 21.59
N GLY A 36 -6.77 -12.66 22.01
CA GLY A 36 -5.51 -12.12 22.53
C GLY A 36 -5.12 -10.75 21.94
N THR A 37 -5.80 -10.30 20.89
CA THR A 37 -5.59 -8.93 20.38
C THR A 37 -6.18 -7.93 21.37
N PRO A 38 -5.39 -7.01 21.97
CA PRO A 38 -5.95 -6.02 22.89
C PRO A 38 -6.98 -5.16 22.14
N ILE A 39 -8.10 -4.82 22.79
CA ILE A 39 -9.23 -4.07 22.19
C ILE A 39 -8.78 -2.80 21.43
N ARG A 40 -7.66 -2.19 21.86
CA ARG A 40 -7.05 -1.01 21.23
C ARG A 40 -6.55 -1.26 19.80
N THR A 41 -6.05 -2.45 19.47
CA THR A 41 -5.64 -2.79 18.10
C THR A 41 -6.85 -2.95 17.17
N VAL A 42 -8.00 -3.36 17.71
CA VAL A 42 -9.25 -3.47 16.92
C VAL A 42 -9.71 -2.09 16.39
N GLN A 43 -9.53 -1.03 17.18
CA GLN A 43 -10.03 0.30 16.81
C GLN A 43 -9.14 1.03 15.78
N TYR A 44 -7.82 0.93 15.91
CA TYR A 44 -6.85 1.59 15.01
C TYR A 44 -6.39 0.68 13.86
N GLY A 45 -6.70 -0.62 13.92
CA GLY A 45 -6.19 -1.61 12.98
C GLY A 45 -4.74 -1.98 13.25
N TYR A 46 -4.16 -2.78 12.35
CA TYR A 46 -2.79 -3.27 12.50
C TYR A 46 -1.74 -2.23 12.08
N PRO A 47 -0.61 -2.15 12.80
CA PRO A 47 0.51 -1.30 12.41
C PRO A 47 1.09 -1.75 11.07
N PRO A 48 1.46 -0.81 10.19
CA PRO A 48 2.01 -1.15 8.89
C PRO A 48 3.45 -1.68 9.04
N ARG A 49 3.71 -2.91 8.58
CA ARG A 49 5.03 -3.56 8.66
C ARG A 49 6.02 -3.00 7.61
N ASP A 50 5.66 -3.08 6.33
CA ASP A 50 6.53 -2.65 5.21
C ASP A 50 6.28 -1.19 4.78
N TYR A 51 6.02 -0.33 5.76
CA TYR A 51 5.55 1.05 5.50
C TYR A 51 6.57 1.87 4.70
N ARG A 52 7.88 1.68 4.93
CA ARG A 52 8.95 2.40 4.22
C ARG A 52 8.90 2.13 2.72
N SER A 53 8.87 0.86 2.32
CA SER A 53 8.79 0.45 0.91
C SER A 53 7.48 0.90 0.28
N LYS A 54 6.36 0.76 1.00
CA LYS A 54 5.05 1.24 0.53
C LYS A 54 5.01 2.74 0.28
N ILE A 55 5.60 3.54 1.17
CA ILE A 55 5.67 5.00 1.01
C ILE A 55 6.56 5.38 -0.16
N LYS A 56 7.73 4.75 -0.32
CA LYS A 56 8.60 4.99 -1.48
C LYS A 56 7.85 4.71 -2.79
N ASN A 57 7.18 3.55 -2.89
CA ASN A 57 6.39 3.19 -4.06
C ASN A 57 5.22 4.15 -4.29
N TYR A 58 4.56 4.61 -3.23
CA TYR A 58 3.48 5.58 -3.30
C TYR A 58 3.94 6.92 -3.90
N PHE A 59 5.14 7.37 -3.53
CA PHE A 59 5.70 8.62 -4.02
C PHE A 59 6.48 8.50 -5.34
N ALA A 60 6.84 7.30 -5.79
CA ALA A 60 7.63 7.07 -7.00
C ALA A 60 7.12 7.86 -8.22
N ASN A 61 5.79 7.93 -8.39
CA ASN A 61 5.15 8.65 -9.50
C ASN A 61 4.51 9.99 -9.10
N ARG A 62 4.63 10.41 -7.83
CA ARG A 62 4.00 11.64 -7.31
C ARG A 62 4.98 12.78 -7.12
N ILE A 63 6.26 12.49 -6.92
CA ILE A 63 7.31 13.50 -6.80
C ILE A 63 8.20 13.48 -8.04
N LYS A 64 8.62 14.67 -8.47
CA LYS A 64 9.62 14.78 -9.54
C LYS A 64 10.94 14.22 -9.02
N ARG A 65 11.62 13.44 -9.86
CA ARG A 65 12.93 12.84 -9.55
C ARG A 65 12.90 11.95 -8.29
N ALA A 66 11.87 11.12 -8.15
CA ALA A 66 11.73 10.21 -7.03
C ALA A 66 12.92 9.25 -6.85
N ASP A 67 13.59 8.87 -7.93
CA ASP A 67 14.79 8.03 -7.90
C ASP A 67 15.98 8.68 -7.18
N PHE A 68 15.99 10.02 -7.09
CA PHE A 68 16.99 10.82 -6.39
C PHE A 68 16.47 11.39 -5.08
N ALA A 69 15.42 10.79 -4.52
CA ALA A 69 14.80 11.25 -3.28
C ALA A 69 15.40 10.52 -2.06
N ASN A 70 15.79 11.31 -1.07
CA ASN A 70 16.14 10.85 0.27
C ASN A 70 14.91 10.92 1.17
N TYR A 71 14.69 9.85 1.94
CA TYR A 71 13.52 9.71 2.80
C TYR A 71 13.94 9.53 4.25
N THR A 72 13.38 10.34 5.13
CA THR A 72 13.51 10.21 6.58
C THR A 72 12.16 9.80 7.15
N PHE A 73 12.10 8.61 7.77
CA PHE A 73 10.85 8.04 8.27
C PHE A 73 10.81 8.02 9.80
N SER A 74 9.70 8.42 10.39
CA SER A 74 9.40 8.11 11.79
C SER A 74 8.92 6.67 11.96
N THR A 75 8.83 6.23 13.22
CA THR A 75 8.14 4.97 13.57
C THR A 75 6.63 5.15 13.40
N PRO A 76 5.87 4.13 12.96
CA PRO A 76 4.41 4.23 12.91
C PRO A 76 3.82 4.54 14.28
N GLN A 77 2.94 5.53 14.33
CA GLN A 77 2.25 5.97 15.55
C GLN A 77 0.74 5.90 15.35
N ARG A 78 -0.01 5.69 16.43
CA ARG A 78 -1.47 5.73 16.36
C ARG A 78 -1.93 7.18 16.21
N ALA A 79 -2.92 7.42 15.36
CA ALA A 79 -3.49 8.73 15.17
C ALA A 79 -4.99 8.64 14.84
N TYR A 80 -5.69 9.74 15.09
CA TYR A 80 -7.08 9.90 14.66
C TYR A 80 -7.30 11.29 14.07
N LYS A 81 -8.22 11.37 13.12
CA LYS A 81 -8.60 12.61 12.43
C LYS A 81 -10.06 12.92 12.77
N ARG A 82 -10.32 14.14 13.22
CA ARG A 82 -11.68 14.64 13.50
C ARG A 82 -12.31 15.16 12.22
N LYS A 83 -13.64 15.08 12.13
CA LYS A 83 -14.44 15.89 11.21
C LYS A 83 -14.30 17.35 11.66
N GLY A 84 -14.34 18.29 10.71
CA GLY A 84 -14.30 19.72 11.02
C GLY A 84 -15.43 20.10 11.98
N LEU A 85 -15.30 21.23 12.68
CA LEU A 85 -16.28 21.68 13.68
C LEU A 85 -17.70 21.84 13.11
N ALA A 86 -17.81 22.19 11.81
CA ALA A 86 -19.08 22.26 11.10
C ALA A 86 -19.87 20.92 11.06
N TYR A 87 -19.21 19.80 11.35
CA TYR A 87 -19.77 18.44 11.26
C TYR A 87 -19.74 17.72 12.61
N GLY A 88 -19.84 18.46 13.73
CA GLY A 88 -19.99 17.90 15.08
C GLY A 88 -18.69 17.42 15.74
N GLY A 89 -17.53 17.55 15.07
CA GLY A 89 -16.23 17.20 15.68
C GLY A 89 -15.98 15.69 15.86
N ASP A 90 -16.88 14.85 15.34
CA ASP A 90 -16.77 13.39 15.40
C ASP A 90 -15.46 12.87 14.78
N ILE A 91 -15.07 11.66 15.15
CA ILE A 91 -13.86 11.05 14.58
C ILE A 91 -14.15 10.52 13.17
N ALA A 92 -13.56 11.17 12.17
CA ALA A 92 -13.65 10.79 10.76
C ALA A 92 -12.79 9.56 10.44
N TRP A 93 -11.63 9.43 11.10
CA TRP A 93 -10.68 8.37 10.83
C TRP A 93 -9.88 8.01 12.08
N ARG A 94 -9.55 6.72 12.22
CA ARG A 94 -8.62 6.18 13.22
C ARG A 94 -7.69 5.20 12.52
N GLY A 95 -6.40 5.34 12.70
CA GLY A 95 -5.42 4.45 12.09
C GLY A 95 -4.00 4.69 12.56
N TRP A 96 -3.06 4.32 11.71
CA TRP A 96 -1.64 4.54 11.92
C TRP A 96 -1.17 5.70 11.06
N MET A 97 -0.20 6.45 11.56
CA MET A 97 0.39 7.58 10.86
C MET A 97 1.91 7.43 10.90
N VAL A 98 2.56 7.82 9.81
CA VAL A 98 4.01 7.88 9.70
C VAL A 98 4.38 9.29 9.23
N ASP A 99 5.26 9.96 9.95
CA ASP A 99 5.86 11.21 9.50
C ASP A 99 7.02 10.89 8.56
N VAL A 100 7.07 11.57 7.42
CA VAL A 100 8.05 11.34 6.37
C VAL A 100 8.59 12.68 5.90
N ALA A 101 9.91 12.86 5.95
CA ALA A 101 10.57 13.99 5.30
C ALA A 101 11.15 13.50 3.97
N ILE A 102 10.82 14.19 2.88
CA ILE A 102 11.30 13.85 1.53
C ILE A 102 12.16 15.00 1.02
N GLU A 103 13.42 14.70 0.70
CA GLU A 103 14.38 15.60 0.08
C GLU A 103 14.68 15.10 -1.33
N THR A 104 14.55 15.97 -2.32
CA THR A 104 14.83 15.61 -3.72
C THR A 104 15.99 16.42 -4.24
N GLU A 105 16.84 15.80 -5.05
CA GLU A 105 17.90 16.52 -5.75
C GLU A 105 17.32 17.39 -6.89
N SER A 106 17.84 18.61 -7.05
CA SER A 106 17.54 19.51 -8.18
C SER A 106 18.43 19.22 -9.39
N ARG A 107 18.04 19.67 -10.60
CA ARG A 107 18.76 19.34 -11.85
C ARG A 107 20.26 19.66 -11.81
N THR A 108 20.68 20.57 -10.95
CA THR A 108 22.08 20.99 -10.76
C THR A 108 22.84 20.17 -9.71
N GLY A 109 22.24 19.12 -9.14
CA GLY A 109 22.85 18.28 -8.11
C GLY A 109 22.67 18.76 -6.67
N ARG A 110 21.98 19.90 -6.46
CA ARG A 110 21.76 20.43 -5.10
C ARG A 110 20.53 19.78 -4.45
N MET A 111 20.63 19.39 -3.19
CA MET A 111 19.50 18.92 -2.40
C MET A 111 18.50 20.06 -2.17
N GLN A 112 17.23 19.79 -2.45
CA GLN A 112 16.14 20.74 -2.18
C GLN A 112 15.71 20.66 -0.71
N LYS A 113 15.02 21.71 -0.27
CA LYS A 113 14.43 21.78 1.07
C LYS A 113 13.52 20.57 1.32
N SER A 114 13.75 19.93 2.47
CA SER A 114 12.94 18.80 2.94
C SER A 114 11.46 19.16 3.02
N LYS A 115 10.62 18.33 2.42
CA LYS A 115 9.16 18.46 2.46
C LYS A 115 8.62 17.41 3.44
N PRO A 116 8.07 17.83 4.58
CA PRO A 116 7.44 16.90 5.51
C PRO A 116 6.06 16.48 5.00
N TYR A 117 5.72 15.22 5.22
CA TYR A 117 4.44 14.62 4.94
C TYR A 117 4.00 13.77 6.13
N MET A 118 2.70 13.81 6.45
CA MET A 118 2.05 12.84 7.33
C MET A 118 1.31 11.83 6.46
N ILE A 119 1.73 10.57 6.53
CA ILE A 119 1.14 9.47 5.76
C ILE A 119 0.21 8.68 6.66
N LEU A 120 -1.08 8.64 6.30
CA LEU A 120 -2.12 7.96 7.05
C LEU A 120 -2.31 6.55 6.48
N PHE A 121 -2.38 5.58 7.37
CA PHE A 121 -2.56 4.15 7.09
C PHE A 121 -3.82 3.61 7.77
N LYS A 122 -4.61 2.85 7.03
CA LYS A 122 -5.65 1.99 7.57
C LYS A 122 -5.41 0.56 7.11
N ASN A 123 -5.32 -0.39 8.04
CA ASN A 123 -5.07 -1.81 7.73
C ASN A 123 -3.88 -2.01 6.77
N SER A 124 -2.75 -1.35 7.05
CA SER A 124 -1.54 -1.38 6.21
C SER A 124 -1.64 -0.82 4.78
N VAL A 125 -2.72 -0.11 4.45
CA VAL A 125 -2.92 0.61 3.18
C VAL A 125 -2.83 2.11 3.42
N ILE A 126 -2.12 2.83 2.54
CA ILE A 126 -2.05 4.30 2.56
C ILE A 126 -3.42 4.83 2.13
N VAL A 127 -4.05 5.63 2.97
CA VAL A 127 -5.37 6.23 2.68
C VAL A 127 -5.26 7.70 2.31
N GLU A 128 -4.28 8.41 2.86
CA GLU A 128 -4.13 9.84 2.66
C GLU A 128 -2.67 10.26 2.93
N ASP A 129 -2.17 11.21 2.16
CA ASP A 129 -0.93 11.95 2.44
C ASP A 129 -1.26 13.42 2.66
N ILE A 130 -0.69 14.01 3.71
CA ILE A 130 -0.91 15.41 4.06
C ILE A 130 0.46 16.10 4.09
N LEU A 131 0.63 17.16 3.30
CA LEU A 131 1.84 17.97 3.33
C LEU A 131 1.92 18.77 4.65
N GLY A 132 3.06 18.70 5.33
CA GLY A 132 3.29 19.34 6.61
C GLY A 132 3.66 18.33 7.71
N SER A 133 4.12 18.86 8.85
CA SER A 133 4.42 18.07 10.06
C SER A 133 3.26 18.07 11.07
N GLU A 134 2.27 18.95 10.88
CA GLU A 134 1.14 19.16 11.76
C GLU A 134 -0.14 19.42 10.97
N HIS A 135 -1.28 18.98 11.51
CA HIS A 135 -2.59 19.22 10.91
C HIS A 135 -3.65 19.41 11.99
N LYS A 136 -4.42 20.51 11.92
CA LYS A 136 -5.35 20.95 12.98
C LYS A 136 -6.36 19.88 13.43
N LEU A 137 -6.80 19.04 12.50
CA LEU A 137 -7.79 17.99 12.77
C LEU A 137 -7.17 16.62 13.06
N LEU A 138 -5.85 16.48 12.93
CA LEU A 138 -5.14 15.22 13.13
C LEU A 138 -4.48 15.23 14.51
N THR A 139 -4.72 14.20 15.29
CA THR A 139 -4.15 14.07 16.63
C THR A 139 -3.35 12.78 16.73
N LYS A 140 -2.06 12.91 17.08
CA LYS A 140 -1.17 11.79 17.38
C LYS A 140 -1.48 11.28 18.79
N VAL A 141 -1.66 9.98 18.93
CA VAL A 141 -1.86 9.32 20.23
C VAL A 141 -0.48 8.97 20.76
N LYS A 142 -0.05 9.67 21.83
CA LYS A 142 1.19 9.32 22.53
C LYS A 142 1.04 7.90 23.11
N ASN A 143 2.05 7.07 22.91
CA ASN A 143 2.13 5.75 23.53
C ASN A 143 2.46 5.87 25.01
#